data_AF-A0A5R1NY04-F1
#
_entry.id   AF-A0A5R1NY04-F1
#
_cell.length_a   1.000
_cell.length_b   1.000
_cell.length_c   1.000
_cell.angle_alpha   90.00
_cell.angle_beta   90.00
_cell.angle_gamma   90.00
#
_symmetry.space_group_name_H-M   'P 1'
#
loop_
_entity.id
_entity.type
_entity.pdbx_description
1 polymer ?
#
loop_
_entity_poly.entity_id
_entity_poly.type
_entity_poly.pdbx_seq_one_letter_code
_entity_poly.pdbx_strand_id
1 'polypeptide(L)'
;MPPTWQPSAWGKALTSSGDWKLALHGNTLTVTLGGIPIVTAVEDIEILTVTRGLLWSRIELHVGEWVSRLYGIRLKDAAGFEQAFAASLQALQLRKHTAESDAAAHRVSLG
;
A
#
# COMPACT_ATOMS: atom_id res chain seq x y z
N MET A 1 -12.35 4.30 10.65
CA MET A 1 -11.59 3.04 10.51
C MET A 1 -10.70 3.18 9.27
N PRO A 2 -9.43 2.74 9.30
CA PRO A 2 -8.57 2.80 8.12
C PRO A 2 -9.19 1.97 6.98
N PRO A 3 -9.05 2.39 5.72
CA PRO A 3 -9.50 1.58 4.59
C PRO A 3 -8.73 0.25 4.58
N THR A 4 -9.49 -0.83 4.41
CA THR A 4 -8.94 -2.19 4.39
C THR A 4 -9.40 -2.96 3.17
N TRP A 5 -8.52 -3.78 2.62
CA TRP A 5 -8.77 -4.62 1.46
C TRP A 5 -8.36 -6.05 1.75
N GLN A 6 -9.10 -6.99 1.20
CA GLN A 6 -8.91 -8.42 1.44
C GLN A 6 -9.47 -9.20 0.25
N PRO A 7 -9.10 -10.46 0.06
CA PRO A 7 -9.66 -11.26 -1.02
C PRO A 7 -11.14 -11.53 -0.74
N SER A 8 -11.92 -11.59 -1.81
CA SER A 8 -13.34 -11.96 -1.74
C SER A 8 -13.48 -13.46 -1.49
N ALA A 9 -14.60 -13.91 -0.90
CA ALA A 9 -14.82 -15.34 -0.62
C ALA A 9 -14.69 -16.22 -1.87
N TRP A 10 -15.24 -15.77 -3.00
CA TRP A 10 -15.11 -16.44 -4.29
C TRP A 10 -13.69 -16.33 -4.87
N GLY A 11 -13.02 -15.20 -4.66
CA GLY A 11 -11.62 -15.03 -5.02
C GLY A 11 -10.71 -15.99 -4.26
N LYS A 12 -10.94 -16.23 -2.97
CA LYS A 12 -10.26 -17.26 -2.16
C LYS A 12 -10.44 -18.64 -2.76
N ALA A 13 -11.68 -19.05 -3.00
CA ALA A 13 -12.00 -20.37 -3.52
C ALA A 13 -11.39 -20.62 -4.91
N LEU A 14 -11.44 -19.63 -5.81
CA LEU A 14 -11.09 -19.83 -7.23
C LEU A 14 -9.63 -19.53 -7.56
N THR A 15 -8.97 -18.65 -6.80
CA THR A 15 -7.54 -18.34 -7.01
C THR A 15 -6.64 -19.07 -6.01
N SER A 16 -7.22 -19.94 -5.18
CA SER A 16 -6.53 -20.55 -4.03
C SER A 16 -5.80 -19.51 -3.18
N SER A 17 -6.36 -18.29 -3.08
CA SER A 17 -5.73 -17.23 -2.29
C SER A 17 -5.85 -17.56 -0.81
N GLY A 18 -4.71 -17.60 -0.12
CA GLY A 18 -4.67 -17.68 1.33
C GLY A 18 -5.31 -16.45 1.98
N ASP A 19 -5.47 -16.50 3.29
CA ASP A 19 -5.98 -15.35 4.04
C ASP A 19 -4.94 -14.23 4.06
N TRP A 20 -5.28 -13.11 3.44
CA TRP A 20 -4.50 -11.90 3.53
C TRP A 20 -5.39 -10.66 3.69
N LYS A 21 -4.82 -9.60 4.27
CA LYS A 21 -5.48 -8.32 4.44
C LYS A 21 -4.48 -7.18 4.29
N LEU A 22 -4.90 -6.12 3.62
CA LEU A 22 -4.19 -4.85 3.53
C LEU A 22 -4.95 -3.81 4.34
N ALA A 23 -4.26 -3.02 5.14
CA ALA A 23 -4.83 -1.87 5.82
C ALA A 23 -3.87 -0.68 5.66
N LEU A 24 -4.36 0.41 5.08
CA LEU A 24 -3.57 1.62 4.88
C LEU A 24 -3.94 2.65 5.94
N HIS A 25 -2.96 3.11 6.69
CA HIS A 25 -3.14 4.12 7.73
C HIS A 25 -2.11 5.23 7.57
N GLY A 26 -2.54 6.38 7.04
CA GLY A 26 -1.65 7.49 6.74
C GLY A 26 -0.54 7.08 5.77
N ASN A 27 0.67 6.94 6.29
CA ASN A 27 1.90 6.63 5.56
C ASN A 27 2.41 5.21 5.82
N THR A 28 1.59 4.37 6.44
CA THR A 28 1.96 2.99 6.79
C THR A 28 0.96 2.01 6.19
N LEU A 29 1.49 0.97 5.54
CA LEU A 29 0.72 -0.15 5.05
C LEU A 29 0.93 -1.34 5.99
N THR A 30 -0.16 -1.87 6.52
CA THR A 30 -0.15 -3.16 7.23
C THR A 30 -0.59 -4.25 6.28
N VAL A 31 0.27 -5.23 6.05
CA VAL A 31 0.01 -6.43 5.27
C VAL A 31 -0.10 -7.61 6.24
N THR A 32 -1.30 -8.15 6.39
CA THR A 32 -1.53 -9.37 7.16
C THR A 32 -1.49 -10.57 6.22
N LEU A 33 -0.60 -11.52 6.46
CA LEU A 33 -0.49 -12.78 5.72
C LEU A 33 -0.71 -13.95 6.69
N GLY A 34 -1.73 -14.78 6.47
CA GLY A 34 -2.01 -15.93 7.34
C GLY A 34 -2.24 -15.54 8.81
N GLY A 35 -2.78 -14.34 9.05
CA GLY A 35 -2.98 -13.79 10.40
C GLY A 35 -1.77 -13.06 11.00
N ILE A 36 -0.60 -13.09 10.36
CA ILE A 36 0.60 -12.41 10.83
C ILE A 36 0.66 -10.99 10.24
N PRO A 37 0.59 -9.92 11.07
CA PRO A 37 0.69 -8.55 10.59
C PRO A 37 2.15 -8.16 10.35
N ILE A 38 2.44 -7.67 9.14
CA ILE A 38 3.71 -7.07 8.73
C ILE A 38 3.44 -5.60 8.46
N VAL A 39 4.13 -4.72 9.15
CA VAL A 39 3.96 -3.27 9.05
C VAL A 39 5.12 -2.71 8.24
N THR A 40 4.81 -1.96 7.17
CA THR A 40 5.81 -1.31 6.31
C THR A 40 5.42 0.14 6.07
N ALA A 41 6.40 1.03 5.95
CA ALA A 41 6.10 2.38 5.48
C ALA A 41 5.74 2.35 3.99
N VAL A 42 4.91 3.30 3.56
CA VAL A 42 4.54 3.45 2.14
C VAL A 42 5.75 3.83 1.29
N GLU A 43 6.73 4.52 1.87
CA GLU A 43 7.98 4.89 1.19
C GLU A 43 8.96 3.73 1.01
N ASP A 44 8.89 2.70 1.84
CA ASP A 44 9.75 1.51 1.75
C ASP A 44 9.27 0.54 0.66
N ILE A 45 8.06 0.76 0.13
CA ILE A 45 7.51 -0.06 -0.96
C ILE A 45 8.08 0.46 -2.28
N GLU A 46 9.02 -0.30 -2.83
CA GLU A 46 9.71 0.03 -4.07
C GLU A 46 8.82 -0.18 -5.29
N ILE A 47 8.05 -1.27 -5.28
CA ILE A 47 7.18 -1.64 -6.39
C ILE A 47 5.80 -2.02 -5.85
N LEU A 48 4.79 -1.32 -6.34
CA LEU A 48 3.39 -1.72 -6.26
C LEU A 48 2.86 -1.95 -7.67
N THR A 49 2.47 -3.18 -7.97
CA THR A 49 1.83 -3.53 -9.26
C THR A 49 0.45 -4.12 -9.02
N VAL A 50 -0.56 -3.56 -9.68
CA VAL A 50 -1.92 -4.14 -9.71
C VAL A 50 -2.19 -4.73 -11.08
N THR A 51 -2.17 -6.06 -11.17
CA THR A 51 -2.55 -6.78 -12.39
C THR A 51 -4.05 -7.07 -12.36
N ARG A 52 -4.81 -6.41 -13.24
CA ARG A 52 -6.26 -6.63 -13.38
C ARG A 52 -6.52 -7.89 -14.21
N GLY A 53 -7.27 -8.83 -13.66
CA GLY A 53 -7.85 -9.95 -14.41
C GLY A 53 -9.32 -9.69 -14.77
N LEU A 54 -10.01 -10.72 -15.26
CA LEU A 54 -11.41 -10.60 -15.72
C LEU A 54 -12.40 -10.34 -14.58
N LEU A 55 -12.22 -11.03 -13.44
CA LEU A 55 -13.11 -10.95 -12.27
C LEU A 55 -12.38 -10.63 -10.96
N TRP A 56 -11.11 -11.00 -10.87
CA TRP A 56 -10.23 -10.69 -9.75
C TRP A 56 -8.94 -10.07 -10.25
N SER A 57 -8.30 -9.33 -9.37
CA SER A 57 -6.98 -8.74 -9.60
C SER A 57 -5.96 -9.41 -8.70
N ARG A 58 -4.69 -9.21 -9.07
CA ARG A 58 -3.52 -9.55 -8.28
C ARG A 58 -2.79 -8.26 -7.91
N ILE A 59 -2.34 -8.19 -6.67
CA ILE A 59 -1.48 -7.11 -6.18
C ILE A 59 -0.11 -7.73 -5.92
N GLU A 60 0.95 -7.07 -6.37
CA GLU A 60 2.33 -7.42 -6.09
C GLU A 60 3.00 -6.25 -5.37
N LEU A 61 3.61 -6.55 -4.22
CA LEU A 61 4.27 -5.60 -3.33
C LEU A 61 5.73 -6.03 -3.18
N HIS A 62 6.66 -5.10 -3.38
CA HIS A 62 8.09 -5.29 -3.15
C HIS A 62 8.55 -4.31 -2.07
N VAL A 63 9.16 -4.82 -1.00
CA VAL A 63 9.74 -4.05 0.11
C VAL A 63 11.14 -4.60 0.37
N GLY A 64 12.16 -3.95 -0.19
CA GLY A 64 13.50 -4.53 -0.27
C GLY A 64 13.45 -5.95 -0.86
N GLU A 65 14.02 -6.92 -0.15
CA GLU A 65 14.03 -8.34 -0.56
C GLU A 65 12.68 -9.05 -0.40
N TRP A 66 11.69 -8.44 0.27
CA TRP A 66 10.40 -9.08 0.50
C TRP A 66 9.43 -8.80 -0.65
N VAL A 67 9.07 -9.87 -1.37
CA VAL A 67 8.06 -9.84 -2.43
C VAL A 67 6.80 -10.58 -1.98
N SER A 68 5.66 -9.89 -2.00
CA SER A 68 4.36 -10.45 -1.66
C SER A 68 3.39 -10.39 -2.84
N ARG A 69 2.77 -11.53 -3.17
CA ARG A 69 1.80 -11.66 -4.25
C ARG A 69 0.43 -12.01 -3.66
N LEU A 70 -0.50 -11.07 -3.77
CA LEU A 70 -1.82 -11.11 -3.15
C LEU A 70 -2.88 -11.30 -4.23
N TYR A 71 -3.65 -12.37 -4.14
CA TYR A 71 -4.61 -12.80 -5.17
C TYR A 71 -6.05 -12.70 -4.68
N GLY A 72 -7.02 -12.70 -5.59
CA GLY A 72 -8.44 -12.90 -5.26
C GLY A 72 -9.20 -11.66 -4.79
N ILE A 73 -8.59 -10.47 -4.89
CA ILE A 73 -9.27 -9.18 -4.65
C ILE A 73 -10.14 -8.80 -5.85
N ARG A 74 -11.31 -8.19 -5.60
CA ARG A 74 -12.19 -7.71 -6.68
C ARG A 74 -11.57 -6.51 -7.39
N LEU A 75 -11.87 -6.33 -8.68
CA LEU A 75 -11.32 -5.23 -9.49
C LEU A 75 -11.50 -3.86 -8.84
N LYS A 76 -12.72 -3.54 -8.37
CA LYS A 76 -13.01 -2.26 -7.72
C LYS A 76 -12.21 -2.03 -6.43
N ASP A 77 -11.99 -3.11 -5.68
CA ASP A 77 -11.30 -3.05 -4.40
C ASP A 77 -9.79 -2.87 -4.66
N ALA A 78 -9.25 -3.55 -5.68
CA ALA A 78 -7.87 -3.39 -6.12
C ALA A 78 -7.58 -1.98 -6.65
N ALA A 79 -8.48 -1.42 -7.46
CA ALA A 79 -8.37 -0.04 -7.94
C ALA A 79 -8.48 0.98 -6.79
N GLY A 80 -9.39 0.74 -5.84
CA GLY A 80 -9.50 1.58 -4.65
C GLY A 80 -8.24 1.55 -3.78
N PHE A 81 -7.60 0.39 -3.66
CA PHE A 81 -6.32 0.26 -2.98
C PHE A 81 -5.21 1.03 -3.71
N GLU A 82 -5.06 0.82 -5.01
CA GLU A 82 -4.08 1.50 -5.87
C GLU A 82 -4.19 3.02 -5.75
N GLN A 83 -5.40 3.56 -5.83
CA GLN A 83 -5.67 4.99 -5.70
C GLN A 83 -5.34 5.52 -4.29
N ALA A 84 -5.75 4.79 -3.24
CA ALA A 84 -5.47 5.19 -1.86
C ALA A 84 -3.96 5.18 -1.56
N PHE A 85 -3.24 4.18 -2.07
CA PHE A 85 -1.80 4.08 -1.95
C PHE A 85 -1.09 5.25 -2.63
N ALA A 86 -1.46 5.55 -3.88
CA ALA A 86 -0.91 6.68 -4.63
C ALA A 86 -1.16 8.02 -3.90
N ALA A 87 -2.36 8.22 -3.35
CA ALA A 87 -2.68 9.42 -2.58
C ALA A 87 -1.82 9.52 -1.30
N SER A 88 -1.61 8.42 -0.59
CA SER A 88 -0.73 8.38 0.58
C SER A 88 0.73 8.71 0.23
N LEU A 89 1.24 8.21 -0.89
CA LEU A 89 2.59 8.50 -1.37
C LEU A 89 2.73 9.98 -1.75
N GLN A 90 1.78 10.54 -2.50
CA GLN A 90 1.77 11.97 -2.86
C GLN A 90 1.71 12.86 -1.61
N ALA A 91 0.86 12.52 -0.64
CA ALA A 91 0.78 13.26 0.61
C ALA A 91 2.08 13.18 1.43
N LEU A 92 2.83 12.08 1.35
CA LEU A 92 4.16 11.97 1.96
C LEU A 92 5.16 12.91 1.29
N GLN A 93 5.23 12.87 -0.04
CA GLN A 93 6.14 13.68 -0.83
C GLN A 93 5.92 15.18 -0.59
N LEU A 94 4.66 15.62 -0.56
CA LEU A 94 4.32 17.01 -0.27
C LEU A 94 4.84 17.44 1.11
N ARG A 95 4.65 16.61 2.14
CA ARG A 95 5.14 16.91 3.50
C ARG A 95 6.66 16.98 3.57
N LYS A 96 7.38 16.09 2.86
CA LYS A 96 8.84 16.12 2.79
C LYS A 96 9.33 17.43 2.18
N HIS A 97 8.75 17.85 1.05
CA HIS A 97 9.11 19.11 0.42
C HIS A 97 8.82 20.33 1.29
N THR A 98 7.69 20.36 2.00
CA THR A 98 7.41 21.44 2.95
C THR A 98 8.43 21.46 4.09
N ALA A 99 8.76 20.30 4.66
CA ALA A 99 9.74 20.21 5.75
C ALA A 99 11.15 20.63 5.31
N GLU A 100 11.57 20.28 4.09
CA GLU A 100 12.85 20.70 3.52
C GLU A 100 12.91 22.22 3.33
N SER A 101 11.83 22.81 2.82
CA SER A 101 11.71 24.26 2.65
C SER A 101 11.78 24.99 4.00
N ASP A 102 11.06 24.50 5.01
CA ASP A 102 11.07 25.09 6.36
C ASP A 102 12.46 24.99 6.99
N ALA A 103 13.15 23.85 6.85
CA ALA A 103 14.50 23.67 7.36
C ALA A 103 15.53 24.61 6.69
N ALA A 104 15.39 24.86 5.38
CA ALA A 104 16.23 25.81 4.65
C ALA A 104 15.99 27.26 5.13
N ALA A 105 14.73 27.66 5.32
CA ALA A 105 14.39 28.99 5.82
C ALA A 105 14.92 29.24 7.24
N HIS A 106 14.83 28.25 8.14
CA HIS A 106 15.37 28.37 9.50
C HIS A 106 16.90 28.47 9.52
N ARG A 107 17.61 27.81 8.59
CA ARG A 107 19.08 27.88 8.51
C ARG A 107 19.58 29.27 8.09
N VAL A 108 18.86 29.96 7.20
CA VAL A 108 19.21 31.33 6.76
C VAL A 108 18.93 32.37 7.84
N SER A 109 17.92 32.15 8.69
CA SER A 109 17.58 33.08 9.77
C SER A 109 18.56 33.08 10.96
N LEU A 110 19.48 32.11 11.03
CA LEU A 110 20.42 31.92 12.14
C LEU A 110 21.89 32.22 11.77
N GLY A 111 22.16 32.69 10.54
CA GLY A 111 23.47 33.13 10.07
C GLY A 111 23.47 34.62 9.75
#